data_AF-A0A7C2LPU5-F1
#
_entry.id   AF-A0A7C2LPU5-F1
#
_cell.length_a   1.000
_cell.length_b   1.000
_cell.length_c   1.000
_cell.angle_alpha   90.00
_cell.angle_beta   90.00
_cell.angle_gamma   90.00
#
_symmetry.space_group_name_H-M   'P 1'
#
loop_
_entity.id
_entity.type
_entity.pdbx_description
1 polymer ?
#
loop_
_entity_poly.entity_id
_entity_poly.type
_entity_poly.pdbx_seq_one_letter_code
_entity_poly.pdbx_strand_id
1 'polypeptide(L)'
;MLAALVAWVAVRAGWDWLRWWRQAPERATLDRLWDRLLDTGVEVVRLQERLDAKERALHADDAHLRAWPGFDDAAAVAAYNRLVRQRNRMAAEVNALRRERQRALLRYQALQDSVQAVAARLGEPWFPVPLPAEAAARRGALDTLGDRP
;
A
#
# COMPACT_ATOMS: atom_id res chain seq x y z
N MET A 1 13.47 28.92 47.13
CA MET A 1 13.52 27.68 46.34
C MET A 1 12.27 27.46 45.49
N LEU A 2 11.06 27.48 46.06
CA LEU A 2 9.79 27.26 45.32
C LEU A 2 9.59 28.20 44.12
N ALA A 3 9.86 29.50 44.29
CA ALA A 3 9.71 30.49 43.20
C ALA A 3 10.65 30.23 42.01
N ALA A 4 11.88 29.76 42.25
CA ALA A 4 12.84 29.43 41.19
C ALA A 4 12.41 28.18 40.40
N LEU A 5 11.82 27.19 41.09
CA LEU A 5 11.33 25.97 40.47
C LEU A 5 10.10 26.26 39.59
N VAL A 6 9.18 27.11 40.05
CA VAL A 6 8.01 27.55 39.26
C VAL A 6 8.44 28.33 38.02
N ALA A 7 9.40 29.25 38.15
CA ALA A 7 9.93 30.00 37.00
C ALA A 7 10.59 29.07 35.97
N TRP A 8 11.36 28.07 36.42
CA TRP A 8 11.98 27.09 35.54
C TRP A 8 10.95 26.24 34.78
N VAL A 9 9.89 25.76 35.45
CA VAL A 9 8.80 25.01 34.81
C VAL A 9 8.07 25.87 33.78
N ALA A 10 7.77 27.13 34.08
CA ALA A 10 7.09 28.04 33.15
C ALA A 10 7.91 28.30 31.88
N VAL A 11 9.23 28.51 32.01
CA VAL A 11 10.13 28.67 30.86
C VAL A 11 10.21 27.39 30.03
N ARG A 12 10.28 26.22 30.68
CA ARG A 12 10.29 24.91 30.00
C ARG A 12 9.00 24.70 29.20
N ALA A 13 7.84 24.95 29.81
CA ALA A 13 6.54 24.81 29.18
C ALA A 13 6.36 25.80 28.02
N GLY A 14 6.81 27.04 28.17
CA GLY A 14 6.81 28.03 27.10
C GLY A 14 7.71 27.63 25.92
N TRP A 15 8.88 27.04 26.20
CA TRP A 15 9.77 26.53 25.17
C TRP A 15 9.19 25.32 24.43
N ASP A 16 8.56 24.40 25.15
CA ASP A 16 7.91 23.23 24.56
C ASP A 16 6.69 23.65 23.72
N TRP A 17 5.92 24.64 24.16
CA TRP A 17 4.83 25.24 23.38
C TRP A 17 5.33 25.92 22.11
N LEU A 18 6.39 26.74 22.22
CA LEU A 18 6.99 27.42 21.06
C LEU A 18 7.55 26.41 20.05
N ARG A 19 8.21 25.35 20.53
CA ARG A 19 8.71 24.25 19.70
C ARG A 19 7.57 23.52 19.01
N TRP A 20 6.48 23.25 19.73
CA TRP A 20 5.29 22.63 19.18
C TRP A 20 4.69 23.47 18.05
N TRP A 21 4.52 24.78 18.27
CA TRP A 21 3.95 25.70 17.30
C TRP A 21 4.83 25.83 16.05
N ARG A 22 6.16 25.87 16.22
CA ARG A 22 7.12 25.92 15.11
C ARG A 22 7.08 24.66 14.24
N GLN A 23 6.73 23.52 14.81
CA GLN A 23 6.65 22.22 14.12
C GLN A 23 5.25 21.90 13.54
N ALA A 24 4.27 22.77 13.74
CA ALA A 24 2.92 22.58 13.21
C ALA A 24 2.87 22.28 11.69
N PRO A 25 3.63 22.99 10.80
CA PRO A 25 3.59 22.69 9.37
C PRO A 25 4.23 21.34 9.02
N GLU A 26 5.29 20.92 9.71
CA GLU A 26 5.88 19.59 9.53
C GLU A 26 4.93 18.49 9.97
N ARG A 27 4.22 18.67 11.10
CA ARG A 27 3.21 17.71 11.57
C ARG A 27 2.06 17.56 10.56
N ALA A 28 1.51 18.66 10.07
CA ALA A 28 0.47 18.62 9.03
C ALA A 28 0.99 18.01 7.70
N THR A 29 2.29 18.07 7.44
CA THR A 29 2.91 17.39 6.31
C THR A 29 3.05 15.90 6.56
N LEU A 30 3.46 15.51 7.77
CA LEU A 30 3.53 14.12 8.20
C LEU A 30 2.16 13.44 8.11
N ASP A 31 1.11 14.09 8.60
CA ASP A 31 -0.26 13.55 8.56
C ASP A 31 -0.73 13.30 7.11
N ARG A 32 -0.51 14.25 6.21
CA ARG A 32 -0.86 14.09 4.78
C ARG A 32 -0.05 13.01 4.08
N LEU A 33 1.25 12.88 4.41
CA LEU A 33 2.09 11.81 3.87
C LEU A 33 1.65 10.45 4.41
N TRP A 34 1.27 10.40 5.68
CA TRP A 34 0.77 9.21 6.33
C TRP A 34 -0.54 8.74 5.71
N ASP A 35 -1.51 9.63 5.50
CA ASP A 35 -2.77 9.28 4.82
C ASP A 35 -2.51 8.70 3.42
N ARG A 36 -1.65 9.35 2.64
CA ARG A 36 -1.26 8.86 1.31
C ARG A 36 -0.54 7.51 1.37
N LEU A 37 0.31 7.30 2.37
CA LEU A 37 0.99 6.03 2.60
C LEU A 37 -0.06 4.93 2.87
N LEU A 38 -1.03 5.19 3.74
CA LEU A 38 -2.10 4.24 4.06
C LEU A 38 -2.93 3.89 2.82
N ASP A 39 -3.36 4.89 2.06
CA ASP A 39 -4.13 4.69 0.81
C ASP A 39 -3.32 3.89 -0.24
N THR A 40 -2.03 4.20 -0.40
CA THR A 40 -1.15 3.45 -1.31
C THR A 40 -0.93 2.01 -0.82
N GLY A 41 -0.88 1.78 0.49
CA GLY A 41 -0.83 0.44 1.07
C GLY A 41 -2.04 -0.40 0.70
N VAL A 42 -3.25 0.18 0.80
CA VAL A 42 -4.50 -0.44 0.33
C VAL A 42 -4.43 -0.78 -1.16
N GLU A 43 -3.93 0.14 -1.99
CA GLU A 43 -3.79 -0.09 -3.43
C GLU A 43 -2.88 -1.30 -3.72
N VAL A 44 -1.72 -1.39 -3.05
CA VAL A 44 -0.78 -2.51 -3.20
C VAL A 44 -1.44 -3.84 -2.87
N VAL A 45 -2.18 -3.92 -1.76
CA VAL A 45 -2.87 -5.15 -1.33
C VAL A 45 -3.95 -5.53 -2.35
N ARG A 46 -4.79 -4.60 -2.78
CA ARG A 46 -5.83 -4.86 -3.79
C ARG A 46 -5.25 -5.33 -5.13
N LEU A 47 -4.13 -4.75 -5.56
CA LEU A 47 -3.44 -5.18 -6.77
C LEU A 47 -2.86 -6.59 -6.62
N GLN A 48 -2.33 -6.94 -5.44
CA GLN A 48 -1.86 -8.28 -5.14
C GLN A 48 -3.00 -9.30 -5.19
N GLU A 49 -4.14 -9.03 -4.55
CA GLU A 49 -5.31 -9.91 -4.58
C GLU A 49 -5.84 -10.14 -6.00
N ARG A 50 -5.93 -9.07 -6.80
CA ARG A 50 -6.33 -9.15 -8.22
C ARG A 50 -5.34 -9.96 -9.03
N LEU A 51 -4.05 -9.80 -8.77
CA LEU A 51 -2.99 -10.56 -9.42
C LEU A 51 -3.10 -12.05 -9.07
N ASP A 52 -3.21 -12.40 -7.79
CA ASP A 52 -3.31 -13.78 -7.31
C ASP A 52 -4.57 -14.47 -7.84
N ALA A 53 -5.69 -13.75 -7.95
CA ALA A 53 -6.90 -14.27 -8.58
C ALA A 53 -6.70 -14.58 -10.07
N LYS A 54 -6.05 -13.69 -10.83
CA LYS A 54 -5.78 -13.91 -12.26
C LYS A 54 -4.72 -14.98 -12.50
N GLU A 55 -3.68 -15.07 -11.67
CA GLU A 55 -2.67 -16.12 -11.78
C GLU A 55 -3.28 -17.50 -11.53
N ARG A 56 -4.19 -17.63 -10.55
CA ARG A 56 -4.95 -18.88 -10.36
C ARG A 56 -5.79 -19.25 -11.58
N ALA A 57 -6.49 -18.29 -12.18
CA ALA A 57 -7.26 -18.53 -13.40
C ALA A 57 -6.35 -18.96 -14.57
N LEU A 58 -5.20 -18.29 -14.74
CA LEU A 58 -4.23 -18.64 -15.78
C LEU A 58 -3.65 -20.05 -15.57
N HIS A 59 -3.38 -20.44 -14.33
CA HIS A 59 -2.92 -21.79 -14.01
C HIS A 59 -3.98 -22.86 -14.30
N ALA A 60 -5.26 -22.55 -14.07
CA ALA A 60 -6.36 -23.44 -14.45
C ALA A 60 -6.46 -23.61 -15.98
N ASP A 61 -6.35 -22.51 -16.74
CA ASP A 61 -6.30 -22.55 -18.20
C ASP A 61 -5.08 -23.35 -18.70
N ASP A 62 -3.90 -23.16 -18.11
CA ASP A 62 -2.67 -23.90 -18.44
C ASP A 62 -2.79 -25.39 -18.08
N ALA A 63 -3.53 -25.74 -17.03
CA ALA A 63 -3.82 -27.14 -16.70
C ALA A 63 -4.79 -27.76 -17.72
N HIS A 64 -5.83 -27.01 -18.12
CA HIS A 64 -6.78 -27.47 -19.13
C HIS A 64 -6.12 -27.70 -20.49
N LEU A 65 -5.24 -26.79 -20.93
CA LEU A 65 -4.48 -26.94 -22.17
C LEU A 65 -3.52 -28.14 -22.13
N ARG A 66 -2.88 -28.42 -20.98
CA ARG A 66 -2.01 -29.60 -20.82
C ARG A 66 -2.78 -30.92 -20.85
N ALA A 67 -4.02 -30.91 -20.38
CA ALA A 67 -4.91 -32.06 -20.41
C ALA A 67 -5.72 -32.18 -21.70
N TRP A 68 -5.38 -31.41 -22.75
CA TRP A 68 -6.14 -31.40 -24.00
C TRP A 68 -6.12 -32.77 -24.68
N PRO A 69 -7.27 -33.35 -25.03
CA PRO A 69 -7.37 -34.76 -25.43
C PRO A 69 -6.76 -35.07 -26.81
N GLY A 70 -6.57 -34.07 -27.67
CA GLY A 70 -6.01 -34.26 -29.01
C GLY A 70 -6.64 -33.35 -30.06
N PHE A 71 -6.26 -33.57 -31.32
CA PHE A 71 -6.71 -32.79 -32.46
C PHE A 71 -7.46 -33.68 -33.45
N ASP A 72 -8.49 -34.37 -32.95
CA ASP A 72 -9.21 -35.41 -33.69
C ASP A 72 -9.97 -34.87 -34.91
N ASP A 73 -10.31 -33.58 -34.90
CA ASP A 73 -10.94 -32.89 -36.02
C ASP A 73 -10.61 -31.38 -36.05
N ALA A 74 -11.09 -30.71 -37.09
CA ALA A 74 -10.93 -29.26 -37.24
C ALA A 74 -11.64 -28.46 -36.13
N ALA A 75 -12.71 -29.00 -35.52
CA ALA A 75 -13.44 -28.32 -34.45
C ALA A 75 -12.63 -28.31 -33.15
N ALA A 76 -11.93 -29.42 -32.83
CA ALA A 76 -11.01 -29.55 -31.71
C ALA A 76 -9.82 -28.58 -31.86
N VAL A 77 -9.23 -28.49 -33.06
CA VAL A 77 -8.19 -27.49 -33.35
C VAL A 77 -8.71 -26.07 -33.13
N ALA A 78 -9.91 -25.75 -33.62
CA ALA A 78 -10.50 -24.43 -33.45
C ALA A 78 -10.78 -24.11 -31.97
N ALA A 79 -11.23 -25.08 -31.18
CA ALA A 79 -11.48 -24.94 -29.75
C ALA A 79 -10.18 -24.71 -28.97
N TYR A 80 -9.15 -25.51 -29.22
CA TYR A 80 -7.82 -25.32 -28.66
C TYR A 80 -7.26 -23.93 -28.97
N ASN A 81 -7.36 -23.50 -30.24
CA ASN A 81 -6.90 -22.18 -30.66
C ASN A 81 -7.68 -21.02 -30.01
N ARG A 82 -8.95 -21.22 -29.65
CA ARG A 82 -9.71 -20.23 -28.86
C ARG A 82 -9.16 -20.14 -27.43
N LEU A 83 -8.93 -21.28 -26.78
CA LEU A 83 -8.39 -21.34 -25.43
C LEU A 83 -6.98 -20.75 -25.35
N VAL A 84 -6.08 -21.08 -26.27
CA VAL A 84 -4.74 -20.48 -26.34
C VAL A 84 -4.81 -18.96 -26.49
N ARG A 85 -5.72 -18.44 -27.33
CA ARG A 85 -5.92 -17.00 -27.48
C ARG A 85 -6.43 -16.36 -26.20
N GLN A 86 -7.38 -17.00 -25.50
CA GLN A 86 -7.88 -16.52 -24.21
C GLN A 86 -6.76 -16.49 -23.17
N ARG A 87 -6.02 -17.59 -23.03
CA ARG A 87 -4.87 -17.74 -22.14
C ARG A 87 -3.84 -16.64 -22.39
N ASN A 88 -3.50 -16.37 -23.66
CA ASN A 88 -2.53 -15.33 -24.01
C ASN A 88 -3.00 -13.92 -23.64
N ARG A 89 -4.29 -13.61 -23.80
CA ARG A 89 -4.85 -12.34 -23.31
C ARG A 89 -4.74 -12.24 -21.79
N MET A 90 -5.09 -13.31 -21.07
CA MET A 90 -5.01 -13.34 -19.62
C MET A 90 -3.57 -13.19 -19.12
N ALA A 91 -2.61 -13.84 -19.78
CA ALA A 91 -1.19 -13.69 -19.49
C ALA A 91 -0.70 -12.24 -19.70
N ALA A 92 -1.18 -11.55 -20.75
CA ALA A 92 -0.89 -10.15 -20.97
C ALA A 92 -1.45 -9.25 -19.85
N GLU A 93 -2.68 -9.52 -19.39
CA GLU A 93 -3.30 -8.82 -18.27
C GLU A 93 -2.57 -9.05 -16.95
N VAL A 94 -2.16 -10.29 -16.65
CA VAL A 94 -1.33 -10.63 -15.49
C VAL A 94 -0.03 -9.82 -15.51
N ASN A 95 0.64 -9.75 -16.65
CA ASN A 95 1.86 -8.94 -16.80
C ASN A 95 1.60 -7.44 -16.61
N ALA A 96 0.45 -6.93 -17.05
CA ALA A 96 0.06 -5.55 -16.80
C ALA A 96 -0.16 -5.27 -15.30
N LEU A 97 -0.90 -6.15 -14.61
CA LEU A 97 -1.11 -6.06 -13.16
C LEU A 97 0.20 -6.15 -12.37
N ARG A 98 1.14 -7.02 -12.76
CA ARG A 98 2.47 -7.08 -12.14
C ARG A 98 3.20 -5.74 -12.23
N ARG A 99 3.15 -5.08 -13.40
CA ARG A 99 3.75 -3.74 -13.57
C ARG A 99 3.03 -2.66 -12.78
N GLU A 100 1.70 -2.72 -12.69
CA GLU A 100 0.92 -1.79 -11.86
C GLU A 100 1.26 -1.95 -10.38
N ARG A 101 1.27 -3.19 -9.88
CA ARG A 101 1.67 -3.52 -8.51
C ARG A 101 3.09 -3.03 -8.22
N GLN A 102 4.04 -3.27 -9.12
CA GLN A 102 5.42 -2.79 -8.94
C GLN A 102 5.48 -1.27 -8.84
N ARG A 103 4.73 -0.55 -9.68
CA ARG A 103 4.64 0.92 -9.59
C ARG A 103 4.01 1.38 -8.27
N ALA A 104 2.98 0.71 -7.79
CA ALA A 104 2.36 1.01 -6.49
C ALA A 104 3.33 0.77 -5.32
N LEU A 105 4.09 -0.32 -5.36
CA LEU A 105 5.14 -0.61 -4.36
C LEU A 105 6.23 0.46 -4.34
N LEU A 106 6.70 0.91 -5.51
CA LEU A 106 7.69 1.98 -5.58
C LEU A 106 7.15 3.30 -5.02
N ARG A 107 5.88 3.64 -5.30
CA ARG A 107 5.23 4.82 -4.70
C ARG A 107 5.13 4.68 -3.19
N TYR A 108 4.75 3.50 -2.70
CA TYR A 108 4.68 3.22 -1.26
C TYR A 108 6.03 3.42 -0.58
N GLN A 109 7.10 2.87 -1.16
CA GLN A 109 8.46 3.01 -0.64
C GLN A 109 8.91 4.48 -0.60
N ALA A 110 8.67 5.24 -1.67
CA ALA A 110 8.98 6.67 -1.69
C ALA A 110 8.21 7.48 -0.62
N LEU A 111 6.95 7.11 -0.36
CA LEU A 111 6.15 7.71 0.71
C LEU A 111 6.70 7.32 2.10
N GLN A 112 7.10 6.07 2.28
CA GLN A 112 7.72 5.60 3.52
C GLN A 112 9.00 6.37 3.82
N ASP A 113 9.88 6.54 2.84
CA ASP A 113 11.12 7.32 2.97
C ASP A 113 10.79 8.79 3.32
N SER A 114 9.77 9.36 2.68
CA SER A 114 9.32 10.74 2.95
C SER A 114 8.76 10.90 4.37
N VAL A 115 7.96 9.94 4.85
CA VAL A 115 7.44 9.91 6.22
C VAL A 115 8.59 9.83 7.22
N GLN A 116 9.56 8.93 7.01
CA GLN A 116 10.74 8.81 7.88
C GLN A 116 11.56 10.10 7.90
N ALA A 117 11.77 10.75 6.75
CA ALA A 117 12.52 12.00 6.66
C ALA A 117 11.83 13.16 7.40
N VAL A 118 10.49 13.25 7.34
CA VAL A 118 9.74 14.26 8.10
C VAL A 118 9.74 13.94 9.59
N ALA A 119 9.51 12.68 9.97
CA ALA A 119 9.51 12.26 11.37
C ALA A 119 10.88 12.47 12.04
N ALA A 120 11.98 12.17 11.34
CA ALA A 120 13.32 12.46 11.83
C ALA A 120 13.54 13.95 12.11
N ARG A 121 13.04 14.85 11.25
CA ARG A 121 13.08 16.31 11.48
C ARG A 121 12.23 16.77 12.66
N LEU A 122 11.17 16.04 12.99
CA LEU A 122 10.36 16.26 14.19
C LEU A 122 11.02 15.74 15.48
N GLY A 123 12.10 14.98 15.37
CA GLY A 123 12.81 14.35 16.48
C GLY A 123 12.34 12.92 16.77
N GLU A 124 11.65 12.28 15.82
CA GLU A 124 11.12 10.92 15.91
C GLU A 124 11.81 10.01 14.87
N PRO A 125 13.12 9.71 15.01
CA PRO A 125 13.87 8.93 14.02
C PRO A 125 13.42 7.46 13.92
N TRP A 126 12.75 6.95 14.96
CA TRP A 126 12.24 5.58 15.04
C TRP A 126 10.75 5.48 14.74
N PHE A 127 10.19 6.46 14.02
CA PHE A 127 8.77 6.48 13.70
C PHE A 127 8.34 5.21 12.96
N PRO A 128 7.36 4.43 13.50
CA PRO A 128 7.04 3.11 12.98
C PRO A 128 6.21 3.20 11.71
N VAL A 129 6.87 3.11 10.56
CA VAL A 129 6.19 3.07 9.25
C VAL A 129 5.68 1.65 8.96
N PRO A 130 4.36 1.46 8.73
CA PRO A 130 3.77 0.14 8.52
C PRO A 130 4.23 -0.49 7.20
N LEU A 131 4.09 -1.81 7.11
CA LEU A 131 4.11 -2.52 5.83
C LEU A 131 2.79 -2.29 5.07
N PRO A 132 2.72 -2.50 3.73
CA PRO A 132 1.49 -2.28 2.96
C PRO A 132 0.25 -3.00 3.50
N ALA A 133 0.41 -4.24 3.98
CA ALA A 133 -0.69 -5.01 4.59
C ALA A 133 -1.17 -4.40 5.91
N GLU A 134 -0.25 -3.92 6.75
CA GLU A 134 -0.58 -3.24 8.00
C GLU A 134 -1.23 -1.88 7.73
N ALA A 135 -0.74 -1.15 6.72
CA ALA A 135 -1.30 0.10 6.27
C ALA A 135 -2.76 -0.09 5.80
N ALA A 136 -3.02 -1.14 5.02
CA ALA A 136 -4.36 -1.49 4.59
C ALA A 136 -5.29 -1.85 5.77
N ALA A 137 -4.79 -2.65 6.72
CA ALA A 137 -5.53 -3.01 7.92
C ALA A 137 -5.86 -1.78 8.79
N ARG A 138 -4.90 -0.87 8.96
CA ARG A 138 -5.09 0.40 9.69
C ARG A 138 -6.13 1.29 9.01
N ARG A 139 -6.13 1.39 7.69
CA ARG A 139 -7.14 2.17 6.95
C ARG A 139 -8.54 1.58 7.14
N GLY A 140 -8.70 0.26 7.02
CA GLY A 140 -9.98 -0.41 7.31
C GLY A 140 -10.46 -0.21 8.75
N ALA A 141 -9.54 -0.19 9.72
CA ALA A 141 -9.88 0.12 11.11
C ALA A 141 -10.33 1.59 11.30
N LEU A 142 -9.74 2.53 10.56
CA LEU A 142 -10.15 3.94 10.60
C LEU A 142 -11.54 4.15 10.00
N ASP A 143 -11.83 3.51 8.86
CA ASP A 143 -13.13 3.60 8.20
C ASP A 143 -14.25 3.07 9.12
N THR A 144 -14.02 1.94 9.80
CA THR A 144 -14.99 1.36 10.75
C THR A 144 -15.21 2.18 12.04
N LEU A 145 -14.25 3.04 12.42
CA LEU A 145 -14.40 3.96 13.56
C LEU A 145 -15.13 5.25 13.17
N GLY A 146 -15.03 5.69 11.90
CA GLY A 146 -15.74 6.86 11.38
C GLY A 146 -17.25 6.63 11.16
N ASP A 147 -17.67 5.38 10.99
CA ASP A 147 -19.08 4.97 10.77
C ASP A 147 -19.87 4.70 12.08
N ARG A 148 -19.32 5.04 13.25
CA ARG A 148 -20.06 4.94 14.52
C ARG A 148 -20.95 6.19 14.71
N PRO A 149 -22.26 6.01 14.92
CA PRO A 149 -23.24 7.10 15.05
C PRO A 149 -23.03 7.97 16.29
#